data_AF-A0A939QVV9-F1
#
_entry.id   AF-A0A939QVV9-F1
#
_cell.length_a   1.000
_cell.length_b   1.000
_cell.length_c   1.000
_cell.angle_alpha   90.00
_cell.angle_beta   90.00
_cell.angle_gamma   90.00
#
_symmetry.space_group_name_H-M   'P 1'
#
loop_
_entity.id
_entity.type
_entity.pdbx_description
1 polymer ?
#
loop_
_entity_poly.entity_id
_entity_poly.type
_entity_poly.pdbx_seq_one_letter_code
_entity_poly.pdbx_strand_id
1 'polypeptide(L)'
;IGMKTVTCPYGRDPKLHGYPLKMADIAAGLEGTCYVTRQSVESVASILKAKRAIRKAFEYSMQGKGSNLVEIVSTCNTNWRMSPAKANQWMEENMVPYYPLGDLKDNGK
;
A
#
# COMPACT_ATOMS: atom_id res chain seq x y z
N ILE A 1 -18.53 -5.20 0.99
CA ILE A 1 -17.37 -4.26 1.02
C ILE A 1 -17.48 -3.13 -0.02
N GLY A 2 -18.40 -3.20 -0.99
CA GLY A 2 -19.15 -2.04 -1.51
C GLY A 2 -18.43 -1.02 -2.38
N MET A 3 -17.09 -1.06 -2.44
CA MET A 3 -16.28 -0.14 -3.23
C MET A 3 -16.60 -0.30 -4.72
N LYS A 4 -17.02 0.78 -5.37
CA LYS A 4 -17.41 0.80 -6.78
C LYS A 4 -16.20 0.99 -7.68
N THR A 5 -16.15 0.23 -8.76
CA THR A 5 -15.15 0.33 -9.83
C THR A 5 -15.85 0.05 -11.17
N VAL A 6 -15.14 0.22 -12.29
CA VAL A 6 -15.68 -0.11 -13.62
C VAL A 6 -16.05 -1.60 -13.73
N THR A 7 -15.26 -2.48 -13.12
CA THR A 7 -15.50 -3.93 -13.10
C THR A 7 -16.47 -4.38 -11.99
N CYS A 8 -16.82 -3.50 -11.05
CA CYS A 8 -17.78 -3.75 -9.97
C CYS A 8 -18.75 -2.56 -9.83
N PRO A 9 -19.63 -2.32 -10.82
CA PRO A 9 -20.45 -1.10 -10.88
C PRO A 9 -21.45 -0.96 -9.72
N TYR A 10 -21.94 -2.10 -9.22
CA TYR A 10 -22.83 -2.17 -8.05
C TYR A 10 -22.07 -2.24 -6.72
N GLY A 11 -20.74 -2.12 -6.76
CA GLY A 11 -19.85 -2.27 -5.62
C GLY A 11 -19.29 -3.68 -5.48
N ARG A 12 -18.14 -3.78 -4.81
CA ARG A 12 -17.46 -5.07 -4.62
C ARG A 12 -18.26 -6.00 -3.69
N ASP A 13 -18.76 -7.08 -4.28
CA ASP A 13 -19.31 -8.26 -3.60
C ASP A 13 -18.18 -9.31 -3.38
N PRO A 14 -17.83 -9.67 -2.14
CA PRO A 14 -16.83 -10.69 -1.86
C PRO A 14 -17.13 -12.07 -2.44
N LYS A 15 -18.40 -12.45 -2.63
CA LYS A 15 -18.77 -13.77 -3.17
C LYS A 15 -18.39 -13.91 -4.64
N LEU A 16 -18.49 -12.81 -5.39
CA LEU A 16 -18.19 -12.78 -6.82
C LEU A 16 -16.75 -12.30 -7.10
N HIS A 17 -16.28 -11.30 -6.37
CA HIS A 17 -15.03 -10.59 -6.67
C HIS A 17 -13.91 -10.90 -5.66
N GLY A 18 -14.19 -11.68 -4.61
CA GLY A 18 -13.25 -11.93 -3.51
C GLY A 18 -13.01 -10.71 -2.61
N TYR A 19 -12.24 -10.94 -1.55
CA TYR A 19 -11.81 -9.89 -0.62
C TYR A 19 -10.59 -9.11 -1.17
N PRO A 20 -10.36 -7.87 -0.71
CA PRO A 20 -9.14 -7.13 -1.05
C PRO A 20 -7.93 -7.89 -0.53
N LEU A 21 -6.94 -8.09 -1.39
CA LEU A 21 -5.70 -8.76 -1.04
C LEU A 21 -4.81 -7.82 -0.24
N LYS A 22 -4.18 -8.35 0.80
CA LYS A 22 -3.14 -7.68 1.56
C LYS A 22 -1.78 -8.10 1.00
N MET A 23 -1.39 -7.50 -0.13
CA MET A 23 -0.23 -7.95 -0.90
C MET A 23 1.07 -7.86 -0.10
N ALA A 24 1.27 -6.78 0.65
CA ALA A 24 2.45 -6.67 1.52
C ALA A 24 2.49 -7.75 2.60
N ASP A 25 1.35 -8.10 3.23
CA ASP A 25 1.29 -9.16 4.25
C ASP A 25 1.66 -10.53 3.65
N ILE A 26 1.15 -10.83 2.44
CA ILE A 26 1.50 -12.04 1.70
C ILE A 26 3.00 -12.06 1.38
N ALA A 27 3.53 -10.96 0.83
CA ALA A 27 4.92 -10.85 0.44
C ALA A 27 5.89 -10.92 1.65
N ALA A 28 5.47 -10.42 2.82
CA ALA A 28 6.25 -10.53 4.05
C ALA A 28 6.44 -12.00 4.48
N GLY A 29 5.49 -12.88 4.17
CA GLY A 29 5.59 -14.32 4.45
C GLY A 29 6.50 -15.09 3.49
N LEU A 30 6.92 -14.51 2.36
CA LEU A 30 7.77 -15.20 1.38
C LEU A 30 9.23 -15.24 1.84
N GLU A 31 9.89 -16.39 1.77
CA GLU A 31 11.29 -16.54 2.22
C GLU A 31 12.26 -15.63 1.45
N GLY A 32 12.05 -15.48 0.14
CA GLY A 32 12.93 -14.69 -0.74
C GLY A 32 12.81 -13.17 -0.62
N THR A 33 11.87 -12.64 0.18
CA THR A 33 11.74 -11.18 0.39
C THR A 33 12.64 -10.73 1.54
N CYS A 34 13.34 -9.61 1.36
CA CYS A 34 14.21 -9.02 2.38
C CYS A 34 13.55 -7.81 3.05
N TYR A 35 12.96 -6.93 2.24
CA TYR A 35 12.29 -5.73 2.72
C TYR A 35 10.89 -5.63 2.15
N VAL A 36 9.90 -5.61 3.04
CA VAL A 36 8.50 -5.42 2.69
C VAL A 36 7.95 -4.30 3.57
N THR A 37 7.48 -3.24 2.95
CA THR A 37 7.02 -2.05 3.66
C THR A 37 5.77 -1.49 3.00
N ARG A 38 4.89 -0.94 3.83
CA ARG A 38 3.70 -0.24 3.41
C ARG A 38 3.81 1.23 3.80
N GLN A 39 3.75 2.11 2.81
CA GLN A 39 3.88 3.54 2.96
C GLN A 39 2.68 4.25 2.33
N SER A 40 2.60 5.56 2.52
CA SER A 40 1.54 6.39 1.96
C SER A 40 2.09 7.74 1.51
N VAL A 41 1.29 8.52 0.79
CA VAL A 41 1.72 9.77 0.12
C VAL A 41 0.72 10.92 0.29
N GLU A 42 -0.15 10.85 1.29
CA GLU A 42 -1.20 11.84 1.57
C GLU A 42 -0.69 13.14 2.20
N SER A 43 0.47 13.09 2.85
CA SER A 43 1.09 14.22 3.53
C SER A 43 2.58 14.33 3.18
N VAL A 44 3.17 15.52 3.37
CA VAL A 44 4.61 15.76 3.13
C VAL A 44 5.46 14.81 3.98
N ALA A 45 5.07 14.57 5.24
CA ALA A 45 5.77 13.65 6.11
C ALA A 45 5.75 12.21 5.57
N SER A 46 4.61 11.75 5.08
CA SER A 46 4.47 10.42 4.48
C SER A 46 5.21 10.29 3.16
N ILE A 47 5.21 11.34 2.32
CA ILE A 47 6.04 11.39 1.10
C ILE A 47 7.53 11.22 1.42
N LEU A 48 8.04 11.88 2.47
CA LEU A 48 9.43 11.71 2.88
C LEU A 48 9.74 10.30 3.38
N LYS A 49 8.81 9.66 4.11
CA LYS A 49 8.94 8.25 4.54
C LYS A 49 8.93 7.30 3.35
N ALA A 50 7.98 7.47 2.42
CA ALA A 50 7.89 6.69 1.19
C ALA A 50 9.16 6.82 0.35
N LYS A 51 9.71 8.02 0.19
CA LYS A 51 10.98 8.25 -0.52
C LYS A 51 12.15 7.49 0.12
N ARG A 52 12.25 7.49 1.45
CA ARG A 52 13.29 6.74 2.18
C ARG A 52 13.11 5.23 2.00
N ALA A 53 11.88 4.73 2.10
CA ALA A 53 11.55 3.32 1.89
C ALA A 53 11.90 2.84 0.48
N ILE A 54 11.54 3.61 -0.57
CA ILE A 54 11.88 3.29 -1.96
C ILE A 54 13.40 3.23 -2.14
N ARG A 55 14.12 4.25 -1.65
CA ARG A 55 15.59 4.28 -1.71
C ARG A 55 16.21 3.05 -1.04
N LYS A 56 15.75 2.74 0.17
CA LYS A 56 16.21 1.58 0.94
C LYS A 56 15.99 0.26 0.19
N ALA A 57 14.82 0.08 -0.43
CA ALA A 57 14.51 -1.10 -1.24
C ALA A 57 15.50 -1.27 -2.40
N PHE A 58 15.85 -0.18 -3.11
CA PHE A 58 16.86 -0.23 -4.16
C PHE A 58 18.26 -0.55 -3.61
N GLU A 59 18.66 0.07 -2.49
CA GLU A 59 19.95 -0.20 -1.85
C GLU A 59 20.08 -1.69 -1.46
N TYR A 60 19.02 -2.31 -0.95
CA TYR A 60 19.00 -3.74 -0.63
C TYR A 60 19.07 -4.63 -1.86
N SER A 61 18.36 -4.26 -2.94
CA SER A 61 18.47 -4.97 -4.22
C SER A 61 19.90 -4.92 -4.76
N MET A 62 20.56 -3.76 -4.71
CA MET A 62 21.94 -3.58 -5.17
C MET A 62 22.95 -4.38 -4.32
N GLN A 63 22.66 -4.59 -3.04
CA GLN A 63 23.47 -5.41 -2.13
C GLN A 63 23.19 -6.91 -2.25
N GLY A 64 22.29 -7.35 -3.14
CA GLY A 64 21.95 -8.75 -3.32
C GLY A 64 21.20 -9.37 -2.12
N LYS A 65 20.55 -8.55 -1.28
CA LYS A 65 19.94 -9.01 -0.03
C LYS A 65 18.62 -9.77 -0.20
N GLY A 66 18.08 -9.85 -1.42
CA GLY A 66 16.80 -10.50 -1.74
C GLY A 66 15.81 -9.55 -2.40
N SER A 67 14.59 -10.05 -2.66
CA SER A 67 13.53 -9.26 -3.29
C SER A 67 12.92 -8.26 -2.32
N ASN A 68 12.50 -7.10 -2.82
CA ASN A 68 11.93 -6.04 -2.00
C ASN A 68 10.56 -5.62 -2.55
N LEU A 69 9.60 -5.33 -1.67
CA LEU A 69 8.27 -4.84 -2.02
C LEU A 69 7.96 -3.56 -1.24
N VAL A 70 7.61 -2.50 -1.97
CA VAL A 70 7.13 -1.23 -1.40
C VAL A 70 5.69 -1.03 -1.85
N GLU A 71 4.74 -1.25 -0.94
CA GLU A 71 3.32 -0.98 -1.18
C GLU A 71 3.01 0.47 -0.82
N ILE A 72 2.41 1.23 -1.74
CA ILE A 72 2.04 2.64 -1.53
C ILE A 72 0.52 2.77 -1.52
N VAL A 73 -0.03 3.05 -0.34
CA VAL A 73 -1.44 3.44 -0.19
C VAL A 73 -1.58 4.87 -0.69
N SER A 74 -2.33 5.06 -1.77
CA SER A 74 -2.52 6.35 -2.42
C SER A 74 -3.97 6.55 -2.84
N THR A 75 -4.33 7.80 -3.09
CA THR A 75 -5.69 8.19 -3.46
C THR A 75 -5.80 8.38 -4.97
N CYS A 76 -6.92 7.95 -5.54
CA CYS A 76 -7.34 8.32 -6.89
C CYS A 76 -8.64 9.12 -6.76
N ASN A 77 -8.50 10.42 -6.51
CA ASN A 77 -9.62 11.33 -6.24
C ASN A 77 -10.65 11.35 -7.39
N THR A 78 -10.22 11.15 -8.64
CA THR A 78 -11.09 10.99 -9.80
C THR A 78 -12.02 9.79 -9.67
N ASN A 79 -11.49 8.62 -9.31
CA ASN A 79 -12.30 7.41 -9.16
C ASN A 79 -13.24 7.50 -7.95
N TRP A 80 -12.79 8.14 -6.87
CA TRP A 80 -13.61 8.34 -5.66
C TRP A 80 -14.60 9.50 -5.77
N ARG A 81 -14.51 10.33 -6.82
CA ARG A 81 -15.35 11.52 -7.03
C ARG A 81 -15.29 12.49 -5.85
N MET A 82 -14.09 12.68 -5.30
CA MET A 82 -13.82 13.56 -4.16
C MET A 82 -12.78 14.62 -4.56
N SER A 83 -12.74 15.74 -3.84
CA SER A 83 -11.60 16.66 -3.96
C SER A 83 -10.32 15.98 -3.44
N PRO A 84 -9.13 16.36 -3.91
CA PRO A 84 -7.87 15.78 -3.43
C PRO A 84 -7.72 15.80 -1.91
N ALA A 85 -8.04 16.93 -1.26
CA ALA A 85 -7.97 17.06 0.19
C ALA A 85 -8.92 16.09 0.93
N LYS A 86 -10.17 15.97 0.46
CA LYS A 86 -11.14 15.03 1.04
C LYS A 86 -10.75 13.57 0.82
N ALA A 87 -10.15 13.26 -0.34
CA ALA A 87 -9.68 11.91 -0.63
C ALA A 87 -8.56 11.50 0.35
N ASN A 88 -7.63 12.40 0.67
CA ASN A 88 -6.57 12.14 1.63
C ASN A 88 -7.12 11.88 3.04
N GLN A 89 -8.06 12.71 3.52
CA GLN A 89 -8.74 12.48 4.80
C GLN A 89 -9.47 11.12 4.82
N TRP A 90 -10.22 10.82 3.76
CA TRP A 90 -10.93 9.54 3.66
C TRP A 90 -9.96 8.35 3.68
N MET A 91 -8.80 8.47 3.04
CA MET A 91 -7.76 7.44 3.05
C MET A 91 -7.21 7.19 4.46
N GLU A 92 -6.92 8.26 5.20
CA GLU A 92 -6.47 8.16 6.59
C GLU A 92 -7.51 7.48 7.49
N GLU A 93 -8.80 7.80 7.30
CA GLU A 93 -9.89 7.27 8.11
C GLU A 93 -10.28 5.82 7.75
N ASN A 94 -10.16 5.43 6.48
CA ASN A 94 -10.75 4.17 5.97
C ASN A 94 -9.70 3.19 5.43
N MET A 95 -8.69 3.68 4.71
CA MET A 95 -7.70 2.82 4.04
C MET A 95 -6.54 2.47 4.98
N VAL A 96 -6.02 3.43 5.74
CA VAL A 96 -4.90 3.20 6.67
C VAL A 96 -5.25 2.18 7.78
N PRO A 97 -6.44 2.16 8.38
CA PRO A 97 -6.81 1.11 9.33
C PRO A 97 -6.89 -0.28 8.71
N TYR A 98 -7.32 -0.37 7.44
CA TYR A 98 -7.40 -1.65 6.72
C TYR A 98 -6.01 -2.12 6.22
N TYR A 99 -5.14 -1.17 5.87
CA TYR A 99 -3.79 -1.37 5.38
C TYR A 99 -2.77 -0.62 6.28
N PRO A 100 -2.44 -1.16 7.46
CA PRO A 100 -1.56 -0.49 8.42
C PRO A 100 -0.18 -0.20 7.85
N LEU A 101 0.25 1.05 7.96
CA LEU A 101 1.54 1.53 7.45
C LEU A 101 2.70 1.04 8.33
N GLY A 102 3.87 0.88 7.73
CA GLY A 102 5.10 0.49 8.42
C GLY A 102 5.90 -0.55 7.66
N ASP A 103 7.03 -0.96 8.23
CA ASP A 103 7.81 -2.09 7.73
C ASP A 103 7.18 -3.39 8.23
N LEU A 104 6.72 -4.24 7.32
CA LEU A 104 6.18 -5.57 7.62
C LEU A 104 7.31 -6.62 7.70
N LYS A 105 8.39 -6.41 6.96
CA LYS A 105 9.60 -7.26 6.98
C LYS A 105 10.82 -6.41 6.67
N ASP A 106 11.90 -6.65 7.39
CA ASP A 106 13.16 -5.92 7.22
C ASP A 106 14.34 -6.75 7.74
N ASN A 107 14.78 -7.72 6.95
CA ASN A 107 15.85 -8.65 7.34
C ASN A 107 17.26 -8.08 7.15
N GLY A 108 17.38 -6.94 6.45
CA GLY A 108 18.66 -6.29 6.18
C GLY A 108 19.03 -5.19 7.16
N LYS A 109 18.25 -5.00 8.23
CA LYS A 109 18.46 -4.06 9.33
C LYS A 109 19.66 -4.45 10.19
#